data_AF-A0A8B8XVN8-F1
#
_entry.id   AF-A0A8B8XVN8-F1
#
_cell.length_a   1.000
_cell.length_b   1.000
_cell.length_c   1.000
_cell.angle_alpha   90.00
_cell.angle_beta   90.00
_cell.angle_gamma   90.00
#
_symmetry.space_group_name_H-M   'P 1'
#
loop_
_entity.id
_entity.type
_entity.pdbx_description
1 polymer ?
#
loop_
_entity_poly.entity_id
_entity_poly.type
_entity_poly.pdbx_seq_one_letter_code
_entity_poly.pdbx_strand_id
1 'polypeptide(L)'
;MSSSRLGLRLAVCLLNISEARRKYIVENVAKAALLEKNGQKHPEVSVLNIFSDQEYNRSVITIAASVAELGNSILAACLEAFQSIDMEVQEGIHPCLGAVDLIPIYPLSGIGVEECGAVARNFL
;
A
#
# COMPACT_ATOMS: atom_id res chain seq x y z
N MET A 1 -10.88 -36.51 8.69
CA MET A 1 -10.07 -35.96 7.59
C MET A 1 -9.96 -34.46 7.82
N SER A 2 -8.85 -34.01 8.41
CA SER A 2 -8.58 -32.59 8.65
C SER A 2 -8.35 -31.94 7.30
N SER A 3 -9.24 -31.03 6.89
CA SER A 3 -9.07 -30.24 5.68
C SER A 3 -7.90 -29.30 5.90
N SER A 4 -6.72 -29.68 5.41
CA SER A 4 -5.59 -28.77 5.24
C SER A 4 -5.92 -27.76 4.14
N ARG A 5 -6.82 -26.82 4.42
CA ARG A 5 -6.71 -25.53 3.74
C ARG A 5 -5.38 -24.99 4.23
N LEU A 6 -4.35 -24.94 3.38
CA LEU A 6 -3.25 -24.02 3.62
C LEU A 6 -3.92 -22.65 3.81
N GLY A 7 -4.03 -22.19 5.05
CA GLY A 7 -4.67 -20.92 5.35
C GLY A 7 -3.93 -19.84 4.58
N LEU A 8 -4.66 -19.03 3.82
CA LEU A 8 -4.09 -17.91 3.09
C LEU A 8 -3.29 -17.06 4.09
N ARG A 9 -1.98 -16.91 3.84
CA ARG A 9 -1.05 -16.13 4.66
C ARG A 9 -1.06 -14.69 4.17
N LEU A 10 -1.99 -13.91 4.70
CA LEU A 10 -2.32 -12.57 4.22
C LEU A 10 -1.90 -11.50 5.22
N ALA A 11 -1.35 -10.43 4.69
CA ALA A 11 -1.08 -9.18 5.38
C ALA A 11 -1.83 -8.04 4.68
N VAL A 12 -2.03 -6.94 5.39
CA VAL A 12 -2.61 -5.72 4.84
C VAL A 12 -1.75 -4.51 5.20
N CYS A 13 -1.58 -3.59 4.25
CA CYS A 13 -0.95 -2.30 4.45
C CYS A 13 -1.97 -1.18 4.23
N LEU A 14 -2.01 -0.21 5.16
CA LEU A 14 -2.81 1.00 5.00
C LEU A 14 -1.87 2.14 4.59
N LEU A 15 -1.44 2.13 3.33
CA LEU A 15 -0.46 3.07 2.79
C LEU A 15 -1.01 4.50 2.81
N ASN A 16 -0.31 5.41 3.49
CA ASN A 16 -0.71 6.81 3.57
C ASN A 16 0.13 7.64 2.61
N ILE A 17 -0.53 8.37 1.72
CA ILE A 17 0.09 9.27 0.75
C ILE A 17 -0.44 10.70 0.91
N SER A 18 0.41 11.68 0.65
CA SER A 18 0.14 13.11 0.81
C SER A 18 -0.54 13.73 -0.42
N GLU A 19 -1.56 13.03 -0.92
CA GLU A 19 -2.38 13.46 -2.05
C GLU A 19 -3.80 12.92 -1.92
N ALA A 20 -4.81 13.76 -2.19
CA ALA A 20 -6.22 13.38 -2.27
C ALA A 20 -7.03 14.17 -3.31
N ARG A 21 -6.55 15.35 -3.72
CA ARG A 21 -7.24 16.28 -4.62
C ARG A 21 -7.09 15.84 -6.08
N ARG A 22 -5.88 15.43 -6.48
CA ARG A 22 -5.56 14.87 -7.80
C ARG A 22 -5.85 13.37 -7.81
N LYS A 23 -7.13 13.01 -7.99
CA LYS A 23 -7.62 11.62 -7.96
C LYS A 23 -6.81 10.67 -8.85
N TYR A 24 -6.39 11.11 -10.04
CA TYR A 24 -5.63 10.26 -10.95
C TYR A 24 -4.28 9.81 -10.37
N ILE A 25 -3.64 10.63 -9.53
CA ILE A 25 -2.39 10.26 -8.84
C ILE A 25 -2.67 9.15 -7.84
N VAL A 26 -3.70 9.31 -7.00
CA VAL A 26 -4.11 8.30 -6.01
C VAL A 26 -4.47 6.98 -6.70
N GLU A 27 -5.20 7.05 -7.81
CA GLU A 27 -5.55 5.87 -8.61
C GLU A 27 -4.32 5.23 -9.26
N ASN A 28 -3.35 6.00 -9.72
CA ASN A 28 -2.10 5.47 -10.29
C ASN A 28 -1.27 4.75 -9.23
N VAL A 29 -1.15 5.32 -8.02
CA VAL A 29 -0.49 4.67 -6.89
C VAL A 29 -1.18 3.35 -6.53
N ALA A 30 -2.51 3.34 -6.46
CA ALA A 30 -3.27 2.13 -6.21
C ALA A 30 -3.12 1.09 -7.34
N LYS A 31 -3.08 1.53 -8.60
CA LYS A 31 -2.82 0.65 -9.74
C LYS A 31 -1.41 0.07 -9.69
N ALA A 32 -0.40 0.87 -9.39
CA ALA A 32 0.99 0.41 -9.29
C ALA A 32 1.14 -0.72 -8.27
N ALA A 33 0.42 -0.65 -7.15
CA ALA A 33 0.38 -1.73 -6.16
C ALA A 33 -0.09 -3.08 -6.73
N LEU A 34 -0.93 -3.07 -7.77
CA LEU A 34 -1.55 -4.26 -8.35
C LEU A 34 -0.71 -4.92 -9.46
N LEU A 35 0.34 -4.26 -9.96
CA LEU A 35 1.03 -4.68 -11.19
C LEU A 35 2.35 -5.40 -10.91
N GLU A 36 2.60 -6.44 -11.70
CA GLU A 36 3.91 -7.07 -11.88
C GLU A 36 4.81 -6.21 -12.78
N LYS A 37 6.11 -6.52 -12.80
CA LYS A 37 7.09 -5.83 -13.68
C LYS A 37 6.76 -5.91 -15.17
N ASN A 38 5.99 -6.92 -15.59
CA ASN A 38 5.53 -7.11 -16.97
C ASN A 38 4.23 -6.34 -17.29
N GLY A 39 3.68 -5.59 -16.33
CA GLY A 39 2.44 -4.83 -16.46
C GLY A 39 1.15 -5.64 -16.25
N GLN A 40 1.22 -6.91 -15.87
CA GLN A 40 0.05 -7.73 -15.56
C GLN A 40 -0.39 -7.58 -14.10
N LYS A 41 -1.66 -7.83 -13.83
CA LYS A 41 -2.19 -7.80 -12.47
C LYS A 41 -1.68 -8.99 -11.67
N HIS A 42 -1.07 -8.75 -10.51
CA HIS A 42 -0.63 -9.80 -9.60
C HIS A 42 -1.85 -10.51 -8.98
N PRO A 43 -1.97 -11.85 -9.08
CA PRO A 43 -3.16 -12.59 -8.64
C PRO A 43 -3.37 -12.58 -7.12
N GLU A 44 -2.29 -12.46 -6.35
CA GLU A 44 -2.33 -12.47 -4.88
C GLU A 44 -2.38 -11.08 -4.25
N VAL A 45 -2.58 -10.01 -5.04
CA VAL A 45 -2.61 -8.63 -4.52
C VAL A 45 -3.95 -7.99 -4.83
N SER A 46 -4.48 -7.23 -3.89
CA SER A 46 -5.74 -6.50 -4.04
C SER A 46 -5.72 -5.17 -3.28
N VAL A 47 -6.26 -4.14 -3.91
CA VAL A 47 -6.61 -2.88 -3.23
C VAL A 47 -8.04 -3.03 -2.74
N LEU A 48 -8.22 -3.07 -1.43
CA LEU A 48 -9.52 -3.29 -0.79
C LEU A 48 -10.31 -1.99 -0.62
N ASN A 49 -9.61 -0.87 -0.44
CA ASN A 49 -10.22 0.43 -0.22
C ASN A 49 -9.25 1.57 -0.59
N ILE A 50 -9.80 2.69 -1.02
CA ILE A 50 -9.10 3.98 -1.13
C ILE A 50 -9.95 4.99 -0.39
N PHE A 51 -9.42 5.51 0.72
CA PHE A 51 -10.04 6.62 1.44
C PHE A 51 -9.24 7.89 1.15
N SER A 52 -9.91 8.98 0.77
CA SER A 52 -9.27 10.25 0.42
C SER A 52 -9.96 11.39 1.14
N ASP A 53 -9.18 12.21 1.82
CA ASP A 53 -9.63 13.42 2.51
C ASP A 53 -9.05 14.66 1.80
N GLN A 54 -9.92 15.47 1.20
CA GLN A 54 -9.52 16.61 0.39
C GLN A 54 -9.01 17.80 1.20
N GLU A 55 -9.52 17.98 2.42
CA GLU A 55 -9.07 19.06 3.31
C GLU A 55 -7.67 18.73 3.84
N TYR A 56 -7.49 17.49 4.29
CA TYR A 56 -6.21 16.98 4.79
C TYR A 56 -5.19 16.79 3.66
N ASN A 57 -5.65 16.74 2.41
CA ASN A 57 -4.89 16.37 1.21
C ASN A 57 -4.08 15.09 1.42
N ARG A 58 -4.76 14.05 1.92
CA ARG A 58 -4.16 12.78 2.31
C ARG A 58 -5.08 11.63 1.94
N SER A 59 -4.50 10.56 1.41
CA SER A 59 -5.21 9.33 1.10
C SER A 59 -4.62 8.13 1.82
N VAL A 60 -5.48 7.16 2.14
CA VAL A 60 -5.13 5.86 2.71
C VAL A 60 -5.56 4.77 1.73
N ILE A 61 -4.59 4.07 1.17
CA ILE A 61 -4.79 2.96 0.23
C ILE A 61 -4.62 1.66 1.00
N THR A 62 -5.67 0.85 1.08
CA THR A 62 -5.67 -0.44 1.79
C THR A 62 -5.28 -1.55 0.81
N ILE A 63 -4.04 -2.03 0.92
CA ILE A 63 -3.45 -3.05 0.05
C ILE A 63 -3.36 -4.36 0.82
N ALA A 64 -4.04 -5.41 0.37
CA ALA A 64 -3.94 -6.74 0.94
C ALA A 64 -3.23 -7.66 -0.04
N ALA A 65 -2.31 -8.49 0.48
CA ALA A 65 -1.57 -9.44 -0.33
C ALA A 65 -1.11 -10.66 0.48
N SER A 66 -0.60 -11.67 -0.23
CA SER A 66 0.22 -12.70 0.41
C SER A 66 1.42 -12.04 1.10
N VAL A 67 1.85 -12.59 2.25
CA VAL A 67 2.98 -12.01 3.00
C VAL A 67 4.27 -11.94 2.18
N ALA A 68 4.42 -12.84 1.20
CA ALA A 68 5.55 -12.86 0.27
C ALA A 68 5.55 -11.68 -0.71
N GLU A 69 4.37 -11.25 -1.16
CA GLU A 69 4.23 -10.25 -2.23
C GLU A 69 3.85 -8.86 -1.73
N LEU A 70 3.44 -8.73 -0.47
CA LEU A 70 3.05 -7.44 0.10
C LEU A 70 4.18 -6.40 -0.02
N GLY A 71 5.43 -6.79 0.23
CA GLY A 71 6.58 -5.88 0.14
C GLY A 71 6.77 -5.32 -1.27
N ASN A 72 6.73 -6.17 -2.30
CA ASN A 72 6.85 -5.77 -3.70
C ASN A 72 5.72 -4.80 -4.11
N SER A 73 4.49 -5.12 -3.70
CA SER A 73 3.31 -4.29 -3.96
C SER A 73 3.40 -2.91 -3.32
N ILE A 74 3.79 -2.84 -2.04
CA ILE A 74 4.01 -1.58 -1.32
C ILE A 74 5.11 -0.77 -2.00
N LEU A 75 6.25 -1.38 -2.34
CA LEU A 75 7.36 -0.69 -2.98
C LEU A 75 6.94 -0.07 -4.32
N ALA A 76 6.21 -0.80 -5.15
CA ALA A 76 5.69 -0.29 -6.42
C ALA A 76 4.79 0.94 -6.22
N ALA A 77 3.88 0.86 -5.24
CA ALA A 77 3.01 1.99 -4.88
C ALA A 77 3.81 3.20 -4.37
N CYS A 78 4.82 2.97 -3.52
CA CYS A 78 5.67 4.03 -2.99
C CYS A 78 6.47 4.73 -4.10
N LEU A 79 7.01 3.97 -5.06
CA LEU A 79 7.75 4.53 -6.19
C LEU A 79 6.86 5.40 -7.08
N GLU A 80 5.64 4.95 -7.38
CA GLU A 80 4.67 5.76 -8.12
C GLU A 80 4.28 7.03 -7.35
N ALA A 81 4.05 6.93 -6.03
CA ALA A 81 3.73 8.08 -5.20
C ALA A 81 4.87 9.10 -5.19
N PHE A 82 6.12 8.64 -5.07
CA PHE A 82 7.31 9.47 -5.11
C PHE A 82 7.50 10.18 -6.46
N GLN A 83 7.16 9.53 -7.57
CA GLN A 83 7.27 10.11 -8.91
C GLN A 83 6.15 11.10 -9.23
N SER A 84 4.93 10.83 -8.73
CA SER A 84 3.74 11.58 -9.11
C SER A 84 3.38 12.72 -8.14
N ILE A 85 3.80 12.66 -6.87
CA ILE A 85 3.47 13.68 -5.86
C ILE A 85 4.63 14.66 -5.72
N ASP A 86 4.42 15.88 -6.23
CA ASP A 86 5.31 17.01 -6.00
C ASP A 86 5.07 17.61 -4.59
N MET A 87 6.07 17.47 -3.73
CA MET A 87 6.04 17.95 -2.35
C MET A 87 6.33 19.46 -2.22
N GLU A 88 6.87 20.13 -3.25
CA GLU A 88 7.10 21.58 -3.22
C GLU A 88 5.78 22.36 -3.26
N VAL A 89 4.76 21.76 -3.90
CA VAL A 89 3.41 22.33 -4.05
C VAL A 89 2.36 21.59 -3.22
N GLN A 90 2.77 20.59 -2.43
CA GLN A 90 1.85 19.86 -1.58
C GLN A 90 1.37 20.77 -0.45
N GLU A 91 0.05 20.88 -0.32
CA GLU A 91 -0.59 21.68 0.72
C GLU A 91 -1.83 20.93 1.24
N GLY A 92 -1.92 20.80 2.56
CA GLY A 92 -3.04 20.19 3.27
C GLY A 92 -2.96 20.52 4.76
N ILE A 93 -4.08 20.42 5.48
CA ILE A 93 -4.10 20.73 6.92
C ILE A 93 -3.52 19.62 7.80
N HIS A 94 -3.27 18.44 7.22
CA HIS A 94 -2.62 17.34 7.91
C HIS A 94 -1.09 17.44 7.77
N PRO A 95 -0.32 17.45 8.87
CA PRO A 95 1.13 17.41 8.80
C PRO A 95 1.61 16.17 8.02
N CYS A 96 2.58 16.31 7.14
CA CYS A 96 3.15 15.19 6.41
C CYS A 96 4.68 15.25 6.42
N LEU A 97 5.32 14.08 6.39
CA LEU A 97 6.79 13.97 6.32
C LEU A 97 7.30 13.79 4.88
N GLY A 98 6.44 13.36 3.94
CA GLY A 98 6.81 13.12 2.56
C GLY A 98 5.62 12.69 1.69
N ALA A 99 5.89 12.36 0.43
CA ALA A 99 4.88 11.88 -0.52
C ALA A 99 4.17 10.61 -0.02
N VAL A 100 4.95 9.73 0.60
CA VAL A 100 4.47 8.60 1.41
C VAL A 100 4.77 8.91 2.86
N ASP A 101 3.73 9.00 3.67
CA ASP A 101 3.83 9.45 5.07
C ASP A 101 3.98 8.27 6.04
N LEU A 102 3.24 7.19 5.81
CA LEU A 102 3.20 6.06 6.74
C LEU A 102 2.83 4.76 6.02
N ILE A 103 3.57 3.68 6.31
CA ILE A 103 3.45 2.34 5.72
C ILE A 103 3.20 1.31 6.83
N PRO A 104 2.00 1.26 7.43
CA PRO A 104 1.70 0.36 8.53
C PRO A 104 1.24 -0.99 7.99
N ILE A 105 1.83 -2.08 8.48
CA ILE A 105 1.52 -3.44 8.04
C ILE A 105 0.84 -4.18 9.20
N TYR A 106 -0.30 -4.80 8.92
CA TYR A 106 -1.09 -5.55 9.88
C TYR A 106 -1.26 -7.01 9.43
N PRO A 107 -1.25 -7.96 10.38
CA PRO A 107 -1.57 -9.35 10.09
C PRO A 107 -3.07 -9.48 9.76
N LEU A 108 -3.42 -10.22 8.71
CA LEU A 108 -4.81 -10.45 8.32
C LEU A 108 -5.24 -11.91 8.53
N SER A 109 -4.45 -12.87 8.03
CA SER A 109 -4.75 -14.30 8.16
C SER A 109 -3.48 -15.12 8.12
N GLY A 110 -3.36 -16.12 9.00
CA GLY A 110 -2.29 -17.12 8.95
C GLY A 110 -0.87 -16.58 9.18
N ILE A 111 -0.72 -15.36 9.70
CA ILE A 111 0.57 -14.72 9.99
C ILE A 111 0.53 -13.94 11.32
N GLY A 112 1.69 -13.74 11.93
CA GLY A 112 1.89 -12.92 13.13
C GLY A 112 2.53 -11.56 12.86
N VAL A 113 2.56 -10.71 13.88
CA VAL A 113 3.17 -9.36 13.83
C VAL A 113 4.67 -9.42 13.50
N GLU A 114 5.38 -10.47 13.92
CA GLU A 114 6.81 -10.65 13.62
C GLU A 114 7.09 -10.74 12.12
N GLU A 115 6.20 -11.40 11.37
CA GLU A 115 6.31 -11.51 9.92
C GLU A 115 6.00 -10.18 9.24
N CYS A 116 5.00 -9.44 9.72
CA CYS A 116 4.75 -8.06 9.28
C CYS A 116 5.96 -7.16 9.52
N GLY A 117 6.61 -7.30 10.69
CA GLY A 117 7.85 -6.60 11.02
C GLY A 117 9.01 -7.00 10.11
N ALA A 118 9.09 -8.26 9.69
CA ALA A 118 10.07 -8.72 8.71
C ALA A 118 9.83 -8.10 7.33
N VAL A 119 8.57 -8.04 6.86
CA VAL A 119 8.22 -7.31 5.63
C VAL A 119 8.65 -5.85 5.76
N ALA A 120 8.27 -5.17 6.84
CA ALA A 120 8.60 -3.75 7.08
C ALA A 120 10.10 -3.43 7.06
N ARG A 121 10.96 -4.37 7.48
CA ARG A 121 12.42 -4.19 7.47
C ARG A 121 13.08 -4.45 6.11
N ASN A 122 12.43 -5.23 5.24
CA ASN A 122 13.08 -5.82 4.07
C ASN A 122 12.51 -5.37 2.72
N PHE A 123 11.42 -4.59 2.69
CA PHE A 123 10.76 -4.22 1.43
C PHE A 123 11.41 -3.03 0.69
N LEU A 124 12.37 -2.35 1.34
CA LEU A 124 13.22 -1.30 0.77
C LEU A 124 14.61 -1.88 0.48
#